data_AF-A0A1M4PQV1-F1
#
_entry.id   AF-A0A1M4PQV1-F1
#
_cell.length_a   1.000
_cell.length_b   1.000
_cell.length_c   1.000
_cell.angle_alpha   90.00
_cell.angle_beta   90.00
_cell.angle_gamma   90.00
#
_symmetry.space_group_name_H-M   'P 1'
#
loop_
_entity.id
_entity.type
_entity.pdbx_description
1 polymer ?
#
loop_
_entity_poly.entity_id
_entity_poly.type
_entity_poly.pdbx_seq_one_letter_code
_entity_poly.pdbx_strand_id
1 'polypeptide(L)'
;MENNRKLIEGNITSALVKLALPIMATSFVQMAYNMMDMIWLGRVSTKAVAASGTAGFFTWLGTAFLMVPKIGAEVGVAQSYGREDMESAKRYVKNTLQLDTIIALIYSLILIVFRHQIIGFFNLGDSEVIQMAIDYLVIISFGLIILFFKSSFFRNL
;
A
#
# COMPACT_ATOMS: atom_id res chain seq x y z
N MET A 1 -9.09 -34.38 -6.69
CA MET A 1 -8.05 -33.70 -5.87
C MET A 1 -6.69 -33.92 -6.52
N GLU A 2 -6.46 -33.33 -7.70
CA GLU A 2 -5.34 -33.76 -8.54
C GLU A 2 -4.90 -32.62 -9.47
N ASN A 3 -3.89 -31.83 -9.06
CA ASN A 3 -2.98 -31.11 -9.98
C ASN A 3 -1.81 -30.32 -9.34
N ASN A 4 -1.57 -30.40 -8.03
CA ASN A 4 -0.48 -29.63 -7.39
C ASN A 4 0.95 -30.20 -7.59
N ARG A 5 1.13 -31.27 -8.37
CA ARG A 5 2.44 -31.95 -8.52
C ARG A 5 3.26 -31.58 -9.76
N LYS A 6 2.78 -30.66 -10.63
CA LYS A 6 3.48 -30.29 -11.89
C LYS A 6 4.50 -29.16 -11.79
N LEU A 7 4.83 -28.66 -10.59
CA LEU A 7 5.85 -27.62 -10.42
C LEU A 7 7.27 -28.16 -10.24
N ILE A 8 7.41 -29.45 -9.93
CA ILE A 8 8.70 -30.07 -9.56
C ILE A 8 9.19 -31.13 -10.57
N GLU A 9 8.36 -31.48 -11.55
CA GLU A 9 8.63 -32.59 -12.49
C GLU A 9 8.92 -32.11 -13.94
N GLY A 10 9.04 -30.79 -14.17
CA GLY A 10 9.29 -30.20 -15.50
C GLY A 10 10.48 -29.24 -15.54
N ASN A 11 10.77 -28.68 -16.73
CA ASN A 11 11.85 -27.70 -16.89
C ASN A 11 11.55 -26.43 -16.05
N ILE A 12 12.27 -26.29 -14.93
CA ILE A 12 12.14 -25.24 -13.92
C ILE A 12 12.09 -23.85 -14.57
N THR A 13 12.90 -23.62 -15.60
CA THR A 13 12.96 -22.35 -16.33
C THR A 13 11.62 -21.99 -16.97
N SER A 14 10.89 -22.94 -17.53
CA SER A 14 9.58 -22.68 -18.16
C SER A 14 8.51 -22.33 -17.12
N ALA A 15 8.54 -22.98 -15.95
CA ALA A 15 7.63 -22.69 -14.85
C ALA A 15 7.90 -21.30 -14.25
N LEU A 16 9.17 -20.97 -14.02
CA LEU A 16 9.60 -19.65 -13.55
C LEU A 16 9.19 -18.55 -14.53
N VAL A 17 9.40 -18.72 -15.83
CA VAL A 17 9.01 -17.72 -16.84
C VAL A 17 7.49 -17.55 -16.88
N LYS A 18 6.70 -18.63 -16.81
CA LYS A 18 5.23 -18.55 -16.78
C LYS A 18 4.69 -17.82 -15.55
N LEU A 19 5.39 -17.89 -14.41
CA LEU A 19 5.02 -17.15 -13.20
C LEU A 19 5.55 -15.71 -13.20
N ALA A 20 6.79 -15.50 -13.67
CA ALA A 20 7.43 -14.19 -13.67
C ALA A 20 6.81 -13.23 -14.69
N LEU A 21 6.44 -13.70 -15.89
CA LEU A 21 5.88 -12.86 -16.95
C LEU A 21 4.63 -12.05 -16.50
N PRO A 22 3.59 -12.67 -15.88
CA PRO A 22 2.43 -11.91 -15.41
C PRO A 22 2.75 -10.98 -14.23
N ILE A 23 3.67 -11.35 -13.34
CA ILE A 23 4.08 -10.50 -12.20
C ILE A 23 4.85 -9.26 -12.71
N MET A 24 5.73 -9.43 -13.69
CA MET A 24 6.43 -8.31 -14.33
C MET A 24 5.46 -7.42 -15.10
N ALA A 25 4.52 -8.00 -15.84
CA ALA A 25 3.53 -7.23 -16.59
C ALA A 25 2.65 -6.36 -15.66
N THR A 26 2.17 -6.94 -14.55
CA THR A 26 1.40 -6.19 -13.55
C THR A 26 2.21 -5.06 -12.91
N SER A 27 3.47 -5.32 -12.56
CA SER A 27 4.38 -4.30 -12.03
C SER A 27 4.66 -3.17 -13.04
N PHE A 28 4.82 -3.52 -14.32
CA PHE A 28 5.05 -2.56 -15.39
C PHE A 28 3.83 -1.66 -15.61
N VAL A 29 2.62 -2.24 -15.65
CA VAL A 29 1.37 -1.47 -15.75
C VAL A 29 1.19 -0.56 -14.55
N GLN A 30 1.49 -1.04 -13.33
CA GLN A 30 1.44 -0.22 -12.12
C GLN A 30 2.42 0.96 -12.20
N MET A 31 3.65 0.73 -12.67
CA MET A 31 4.63 1.81 -12.84
C MET A 31 4.19 2.83 -13.89
N ALA A 32 3.67 2.36 -15.03
CA ALA A 32 3.16 3.23 -16.09
C ALA A 32 1.97 4.08 -15.61
N TYR A 33 1.08 3.52 -14.78
CA TYR A 33 -0.03 4.24 -14.16
C TYR A 33 0.47 5.37 -13.25
N ASN A 34 1.42 5.07 -12.34
CA ASN A 34 2.00 6.09 -11.47
C ASN A 34 2.69 7.21 -12.26
N MET A 35 3.39 6.86 -13.35
CA MET A 35 4.03 7.84 -14.22
C MET A 35 3.01 8.71 -14.95
N MET A 36 1.94 8.10 -15.47
CA MET A 36 0.87 8.82 -16.15
C MET A 36 0.17 9.80 -15.21
N ASP A 37 -0.14 9.38 -13.98
CA ASP A 37 -0.72 10.24 -12.94
C ASP A 37 0.15 11.48 -12.67
N MET A 38 1.47 11.27 -12.49
CA MET A 38 2.42 12.35 -12.31
C MET A 38 2.50 13.30 -13.51
N ILE A 39 2.43 12.79 -14.75
CA ILE A 39 2.42 13.61 -15.97
C ILE A 39 1.16 14.47 -16.04
N TRP A 40 -0.01 13.90 -15.72
CA TRP A 40 -1.27 14.65 -15.71
C TRP A 40 -1.24 15.75 -14.66
N LEU A 41 -0.77 15.44 -13.46
CA LEU A 41 -0.64 16.39 -12.36
C LEU A 41 0.37 17.52 -12.69
N GLY A 42 1.46 17.19 -13.40
CA GLY A 42 2.42 18.16 -13.92
C GLY A 42 1.88 19.08 -15.01
N ARG A 43 0.91 18.62 -15.80
CA ARG A 43 0.20 19.49 -16.77
C ARG A 43 -0.76 20.46 -16.10
N VAL A 44 -1.29 20.12 -14.93
CA VAL A 44 -2.18 21.01 -14.16
C VAL A 44 -1.38 22.16 -13.55
N SER A 45 -0.29 21.87 -12.83
CA SER A 45 0.60 22.90 -12.29
C SER A 45 1.91 22.31 -11.77
N THR A 46 3.03 22.98 -12.02
CA THR A 46 4.31 22.65 -11.39
C THR A 46 4.25 22.76 -9.86
N LYS A 47 3.41 23.65 -9.32
CA LYS A 47 3.15 23.77 -7.88
C LYS A 47 2.41 22.56 -7.32
N ALA A 48 1.49 21.99 -8.09
CA ALA A 48 0.77 20.78 -7.71
C ALA A 48 1.72 19.57 -7.63
N VAL A 49 2.72 19.48 -8.53
CA VAL A 49 3.76 18.43 -8.48
C VAL A 49 4.63 18.55 -7.22
N ALA A 50 5.04 19.77 -6.87
CA ALA A 50 5.81 19.99 -5.64
C ALA A 50 5.00 19.62 -4.38
N ALA A 51 3.71 19.99 -4.36
CA ALA A 51 2.80 19.65 -3.29
C ALA A 51 2.56 18.12 -3.19
N SER A 52 2.31 17.45 -4.32
CA SER A 52 2.07 16.00 -4.36
C SER A 52 3.33 15.20 -4.02
N GLY A 53 4.53 15.67 -4.38
CA GLY A 53 5.79 15.05 -3.96
C GLY A 53 5.97 15.11 -2.44
N THR A 54 5.67 16.25 -1.84
CA THR A 54 5.74 16.44 -0.37
C THR A 54 4.70 15.57 0.34
N ALA A 55 3.45 15.57 -0.11
CA ALA A 55 2.41 14.71 0.44
C ALA A 55 2.69 13.22 0.18
N GLY A 56 3.23 12.88 -0.98
CA GLY A 56 3.58 11.54 -1.41
C GLY A 56 4.62 10.87 -0.53
N PHE A 57 5.54 11.65 0.06
CA PHE A 57 6.48 11.15 1.07
C PHE A 57 5.74 10.53 2.26
N PHE A 58 4.66 11.16 2.73
CA PHE A 58 3.86 10.64 3.85
C PHE A 58 3.01 9.44 3.45
N THR A 59 2.54 9.37 2.20
CA THR A 59 1.90 8.16 1.66
C THR A 59 2.88 6.99 1.64
N TRP A 60 4.11 7.23 1.20
CA TRP A 60 5.15 6.21 1.16
C TRP A 60 5.53 5.74 2.57
N LEU A 61 5.70 6.68 3.51
CA LEU A 61 5.96 6.37 4.92
C LEU A 61 4.82 5.57 5.55
N GLY A 62 3.56 5.92 5.28
CA GLY A 62 2.39 5.16 5.73
C GLY A 62 2.39 3.72 5.19
N THR A 63 2.77 3.56 3.93
CA THR A 63 2.91 2.23 3.31
C THR A 63 4.00 1.40 4.00
N ALA A 64 5.10 2.03 4.41
CA ALA A 64 6.16 1.35 5.14
C ALA A 64 5.68 0.80 6.49
N PHE A 65 4.88 1.57 7.25
CA PHE A 65 4.29 1.09 8.50
C PHE A 65 3.35 -0.10 8.31
N LEU A 66 2.57 -0.11 7.23
CA LEU A 66 1.67 -1.23 6.90
C LEU A 66 2.42 -2.47 6.41
N MET A 67 3.64 -2.30 5.92
CA MET A 67 4.46 -3.42 5.44
C MET A 67 4.89 -4.33 6.58
N VAL A 68 5.10 -3.79 7.79
CA VAL A 68 5.54 -4.54 8.98
C VAL A 68 4.56 -5.67 9.35
N PRO A 69 3.29 -5.38 9.70
CA PRO A 69 2.30 -6.41 10.02
C PRO A 69 2.01 -7.32 8.82
N LYS A 70 2.04 -6.79 7.58
CA LYS A 70 1.84 -7.57 6.35
C LYS A 70 2.90 -8.66 6.17
N ILE A 71 4.19 -8.33 6.27
CA ILE A 71 5.28 -9.31 6.17
C ILE A 71 5.16 -10.34 7.29
N GLY A 72 4.88 -9.90 8.53
CA GLY A 72 4.65 -10.81 9.65
C GLY A 72 3.51 -11.81 9.40
N ALA A 73 2.43 -11.34 8.77
CA ALA A 73 1.31 -12.17 8.35
C ALA A 73 1.70 -13.18 7.26
N GLU A 74 2.40 -12.74 6.22
CA GLU A 74 2.82 -13.57 5.10
C GLU A 74 3.68 -14.74 5.59
N VAL A 75 4.62 -14.47 6.51
CA VAL A 75 5.45 -15.51 7.14
C VAL A 75 4.58 -16.45 7.99
N GLY A 76 3.71 -15.92 8.86
CA GLY A 76 2.85 -16.74 9.71
C GLY A 76 1.88 -17.64 8.92
N VAL A 77 1.31 -17.11 7.84
CA VAL A 77 0.45 -17.84 6.91
C VAL A 77 1.23 -18.90 6.15
N ALA A 78 2.42 -18.58 5.63
CA ALA A 78 3.26 -19.55 4.92
C ALA A 78 3.65 -20.73 5.83
N GLN A 79 4.02 -20.45 7.08
CA GLN A 79 4.36 -21.48 8.07
C GLN A 79 3.14 -22.35 8.45
N SER A 80 1.98 -21.73 8.66
CA SER A 80 0.74 -22.45 9.00
C SER A 80 0.24 -23.31 7.84
N TYR A 81 0.32 -22.78 6.63
CA TYR A 81 -0.02 -23.50 5.39
C TYR A 81 0.90 -24.72 5.19
N GLY A 82 2.20 -24.58 5.47
CA GLY A 82 3.15 -25.71 5.42
C GLY A 82 2.90 -26.79 6.47
N ARG A 83 2.16 -26.50 7.55
CA ARG A 83 1.76 -27.47 8.59
C ARG A 83 0.34 -28.02 8.40
N GLU A 84 -0.31 -27.70 7.27
CA GLU A 84 -1.72 -28.01 6.99
C GLU A 84 -2.71 -27.43 8.02
N ASP A 85 -2.28 -26.46 8.83
CA ASP A 85 -3.11 -25.80 9.85
C ASP A 85 -3.78 -24.56 9.27
N MET A 86 -4.90 -24.78 8.59
CA MET A 86 -5.69 -23.73 7.95
C MET A 86 -6.39 -22.80 8.96
N GLU A 87 -6.67 -23.28 10.18
CA GLU A 87 -7.31 -22.49 11.21
C GLU A 87 -6.35 -21.44 11.78
N SER A 88 -5.10 -21.83 12.05
CA SER A 88 -4.05 -20.87 12.40
C SER A 88 -3.79 -19.87 11.27
N ALA A 89 -3.77 -20.31 10.01
CA ALA A 89 -3.59 -19.42 8.86
C ALA A 89 -4.67 -18.33 8.78
N LYS A 90 -5.95 -18.70 8.97
CA LYS A 90 -7.06 -17.73 9.03
C LYS A 90 -6.91 -16.77 10.19
N ARG A 91 -6.46 -17.26 11.35
CA ARG A 91 -6.25 -16.43 12.55
C ARG A 91 -5.15 -15.39 12.35
N TYR A 92 -4.05 -15.76 11.69
CA TYR A 92 -3.00 -14.81 11.31
C TYR A 92 -3.55 -13.70 10.42
N VAL A 93 -4.30 -14.06 9.37
CA VAL A 93 -4.92 -13.08 8.46
C VAL A 93 -5.84 -12.13 9.24
N LYS A 94 -6.70 -12.65 10.12
CA LYS A 94 -7.62 -11.84 10.93
C LYS A 94 -6.89 -10.88 11.86
N ASN A 95 -5.85 -11.36 12.56
CA ASN A 95 -5.08 -10.54 13.48
C ASN A 95 -4.32 -9.42 12.75
N THR A 96 -3.72 -9.73 11.60
CA THR A 96 -3.06 -8.73 10.76
C THR A 96 -4.02 -7.65 10.30
N LEU A 97 -5.22 -8.03 9.86
CA LEU A 97 -6.23 -7.05 9.46
C LEU A 97 -6.64 -6.13 10.61
N GLN A 98 -6.76 -6.67 11.83
CA GLN A 98 -7.05 -5.86 13.02
C GLN A 98 -5.90 -4.89 13.33
N LEU A 99 -4.65 -5.36 13.27
CA LEU A 99 -3.47 -4.54 13.48
C LEU A 99 -3.32 -3.44 12.42
N ASP A 100 -3.48 -3.80 11.14
CA ASP A 100 -3.44 -2.85 10.01
C ASP A 100 -4.48 -1.74 10.21
N THR A 101 -5.69 -2.10 10.64
CA THR A 101 -6.77 -1.14 10.90
C THR A 101 -6.39 -0.17 12.02
N ILE A 102 -5.83 -0.66 13.12
CA ILE A 102 -5.42 0.18 14.26
C ILE A 102 -4.29 1.12 13.83
N ILE A 103 -3.24 0.60 13.18
CA ILE A 103 -2.08 1.38 12.72
C ILE A 103 -2.54 2.47 11.75
N ALA A 104 -3.39 2.11 10.80
CA ALA A 104 -3.91 3.04 9.82
C ALA A 104 -4.76 4.16 10.42
N LEU A 105 -5.66 3.84 11.36
CA LEU A 105 -6.48 4.84 12.05
C LEU A 105 -5.62 5.82 12.82
N ILE A 106 -4.64 5.31 13.57
CA ILE A 106 -3.70 6.14 14.32
C ILE A 106 -2.89 7.02 13.37
N TYR A 107 -2.36 6.45 12.28
CA TYR A 107 -1.54 7.17 11.32
C TYR A 107 -2.34 8.27 10.59
N SER A 108 -3.54 7.95 10.11
CA SER A 108 -4.42 8.94 9.46
C SER A 108 -4.82 10.07 10.41
N LEU A 109 -5.13 9.74 11.67
CA LEU A 109 -5.44 10.75 12.69
C LEU A 109 -4.25 11.68 12.93
N ILE A 110 -3.02 11.14 13.03
CA ILE A 110 -1.81 11.93 13.18
C ILE A 110 -1.62 12.86 11.98
N LEU A 111 -1.78 12.38 10.75
CA LEU A 111 -1.64 13.20 9.55
C LEU A 111 -2.66 14.34 9.51
N ILE A 112 -3.91 14.10 9.88
CA ILE A 112 -4.96 15.13 9.88
C ILE A 112 -4.72 16.18 10.97
N VAL A 113 -4.39 15.75 12.19
CA VAL A 113 -4.18 16.64 13.34
C VAL A 113 -2.92 17.48 13.17
N PHE A 114 -1.83 16.86 12.70
CA PHE A 114 -0.53 17.52 12.57
C PHE A 114 -0.22 18.04 11.15
N ARG A 115 -1.21 18.09 10.25
CA ARG A 115 -1.03 18.48 8.83
C ARG A 115 -0.25 19.78 8.65
N HIS A 116 -0.49 20.78 9.50
CA HIS A 116 0.16 22.08 9.41
C HIS A 116 1.62 22.03 9.88
N GLN A 117 1.94 21.31 10.97
CA GLN A 117 3.32 21.15 11.43
C GLN A 117 4.14 20.30 10.46
N ILE A 118 3.52 19.24 9.93
CA ILE A 118 4.13 18.29 9.01
C ILE A 118 4.55 18.96 7.70
N ILE A 119 3.65 19.74 7.09
CA ILE A 119 3.98 20.50 5.86
C ILE A 119 4.86 21.71 6.18
N GLY A 120 4.65 22.36 7.32
CA GLY A 120 5.48 23.48 7.78
C GLY A 120 6.96 23.10 7.94
N PHE A 121 7.26 21.84 8.26
CA PHE A 121 8.63 21.32 8.35
C PHE A 121 9.39 21.41 7.01
N PHE A 122 8.72 21.26 5.88
CA PHE A 122 9.35 21.34 4.55
C PHE A 122 9.66 22.77 4.11
N ASN A 123 9.14 23.78 4.83
CA ASN A 123 9.38 25.21 4.60
C ASN A 123 9.37 25.60 3.11
N LEU A 124 8.30 25.20 2.41
CA LEU A 124 8.17 25.25 0.94
C LEU A 124 8.20 26.67 0.34
N GLY A 125 8.22 27.73 1.16
CA GLY A 125 8.40 29.12 0.76
C GLY A 125 7.22 29.77 0.02
N ASP A 126 6.35 28.97 -0.61
CA ASP A 126 5.15 29.41 -1.33
C ASP A 126 3.88 28.98 -0.60
N SER A 127 3.08 29.97 -0.18
CA SER A 127 1.82 29.74 0.54
C SER A 127 0.80 28.92 -0.26
N GLU A 128 0.83 29.00 -1.59
CA GLU A 128 -0.08 28.25 -2.46
C GLU A 128 0.29 26.76 -2.48
N VAL A 129 1.59 26.45 -2.54
CA VAL A 129 2.11 25.07 -2.50
C VAL A 129 1.84 24.43 -1.14
N ILE A 130 2.01 25.20 -0.05
CA ILE A 130 1.72 24.75 1.31
C ILE A 130 0.25 24.38 1.46
N GLN A 131 -0.67 25.23 0.98
CA GLN A 131 -2.10 24.94 1.05
C GLN A 131 -2.47 23.71 0.22
N MET A 132 -1.97 23.60 -1.02
CA MET A 132 -2.18 22.41 -1.84
C MET A 132 -1.66 21.14 -1.14
N ALA A 133 -0.47 21.18 -0.55
CA ALA A 133 0.12 20.02 0.13
C ALA A 133 -0.69 19.58 1.36
N ILE A 134 -1.24 20.54 2.12
CA ILE A 134 -2.15 20.27 3.24
C ILE A 134 -3.44 19.61 2.73
N ASP A 135 -4.04 20.15 1.68
CA ASP A 135 -5.28 19.61 1.11
C ASP A 135 -5.05 18.19 0.57
N TYR A 136 -3.93 17.95 -0.13
CA TYR A 136 -3.52 16.61 -0.57
C TYR A 136 -3.36 15.64 0.61
N LEU A 137 -2.70 16.06 1.69
CA LEU A 137 -2.52 15.24 2.89
C LEU A 137 -3.85 14.84 3.52
N VAL A 138 -4.82 15.76 3.59
CA VAL A 138 -6.14 15.48 4.13
C VAL A 138 -6.88 14.47 3.24
N ILE A 139 -6.88 14.69 1.92
CA ILE A 139 -7.51 13.77 0.95
C ILE A 139 -6.90 12.37 1.06
N ILE A 140 -5.58 12.26 1.12
CA ILE A 140 -4.87 10.99 1.27
C ILE A 140 -5.22 10.31 2.60
N SER A 141 -5.30 11.09 3.69
CA SER A 141 -5.65 10.56 5.02
C SER A 141 -7.07 9.98 5.07
N PHE A 142 -8.03 10.61 4.39
CA PHE A 142 -9.37 10.06 4.21
C PHE A 142 -9.38 8.84 3.28
N GLY A 143 -8.62 8.87 2.19
CA GLY A 143 -8.45 7.75 1.26
C GLY A 143 -7.89 6.50 1.94
N LEU A 144 -6.93 6.70 2.85
CA LEU A 144 -6.41 5.67 3.74
C LEU A 144 -7.56 5.04 4.54
N ILE A 145 -8.33 5.82 5.31
CA ILE A 145 -9.45 5.32 6.12
C ILE A 145 -10.43 4.47 5.28
N ILE A 146 -10.79 4.93 4.07
CA ILE A 146 -11.71 4.24 3.16
C ILE A 146 -11.13 2.89 2.68
N LEU A 147 -9.86 2.87 2.29
CA LEU A 147 -9.19 1.64 1.85
C LEU A 147 -9.15 0.59 2.97
N PHE A 148 -8.98 1.00 4.23
CA PHE A 148 -8.98 0.09 5.38
C PHE A 148 -10.38 -0.43 5.73
N PHE A 149 -11.42 0.42 5.62
CA PHE A 149 -12.80 -0.01 5.80
C PHE A 149 -13.18 -1.09 4.78
N LYS A 150 -12.75 -0.93 3.52
CA LYS A 150 -12.94 -1.93 2.46
C LYS A 150 -12.25 -3.25 2.80
N SER A 151 -11.02 -3.23 3.31
CA SER A 151 -10.27 -4.44 3.70
C SER A 151 -10.95 -5.23 4.82
N SER A 152 -11.52 -4.53 5.81
CA SER A 152 -12.24 -5.16 6.93
C SER A 152 -13.60 -5.75 6.52
N PHE A 153 -14.34 -5.07 5.63
CA PHE A 153 -15.69 -5.49 5.25
C PHE A 153 -15.71 -6.64 4.23
N PHE A 154 -14.83 -6.62 3.22
CA PHE A 154 -14.91 -7.55 2.08
C PHE A 154 -14.46 -8.99 2.39
N ARG A 155 -13.93 -9.25 3.58
CA ARG A 155 -13.40 -10.58 3.99
C ARG A 155 -14.16 -11.23 5.15
N ASN A 156 -15.18 -10.54 5.69
CA ASN A 156 -16.14 -11.09 6.65
C ASN A 156 -17.41 -11.66 5.97
N LEU A 157 -17.45 -11.64 4.63
CA LEU A 157 -18.39 -12.33 3.74
C LEU A 157 -17.67 -13.51 3.07
#